data_AF-A0A3D0P2J1-F1
#
_entry.id   AF-A0A3D0P2J1-F1
#
_cell.length_a   1.000
_cell.length_b   1.000
_cell.length_c   1.000
_cell.angle_alpha   90.00
_cell.angle_beta   90.00
_cell.angle_gamma   90.00
#
_symmetry.space_group_name_H-M   'P 1'
#
loop_
_entity.id
_entity.type
_entity.pdbx_description
1 polymer ?
#
loop_
_entity_poly.entity_id
_entity_poly.type
_entity_poly.pdbx_seq_one_letter_code
_entity_poly.pdbx_strand_id
1 'polypeptide(L)' 'FLTPRSWFDKREKLATQTSRLIVKAEDFSPDRATLERRVRELSGNPSAVVVETREKKNARGETVYEIEIR' A
#
# COMPACT_ATOMS: atom_id res chain seq x y z
N PHE A 1 -26.56 33.35 -4.56
CA PHE A 1 -25.25 32.92 -4.04
C PHE A 1 -24.50 32.21 -5.15
N LEU A 2 -23.51 32.89 -5.76
CA LEU A 2 -22.65 32.35 -6.81
C LEU A 2 -21.48 31.63 -6.13
N THR A 3 -21.36 30.32 -6.28
CA THR A 3 -20.25 29.54 -5.71
C THR A 3 -18.94 29.91 -6.39
N PRO A 4 -17.87 30.24 -5.64
CA PRO A 4 -16.60 30.63 -6.24
C PRO A 4 -15.97 29.43 -6.97
N ARG A 5 -15.60 29.66 -8.24
CA ARG A 5 -14.95 28.72 -9.16
C ARG A 5 -13.56 28.24 -8.69
N SER A 6 -13.09 28.69 -7.52
CA SER A 6 -11.74 28.47 -6.98
C SER A 6 -11.57 27.13 -6.27
N TRP A 7 -12.59 26.28 -6.20
CA TRP A 7 -12.47 24.95 -5.59
C TRP A 7 -11.76 23.93 -6.50
N PHE A 8 -11.69 24.19 -7.80
CA PHE A 8 -11.06 23.29 -8.77
C PHE A 8 -9.57 23.55 -9.01
N ASP A 9 -8.98 24.59 -8.39
CA ASP A 9 -7.57 24.93 -8.55
C ASP A 9 -6.65 24.29 -7.49
N LYS A 10 -7.09 23.18 -6.89
CA LYS A 10 -6.15 22.27 -6.24
C LYS A 10 -5.72 21.26 -7.29
N ARG A 11 -4.69 21.67 -8.04
CA ARG A 11 -3.78 20.75 -8.74
C ARG A 11 -3.68 19.49 -7.89
N GLU A 12 -4.26 18.41 -8.38
CA GLU A 12 -4.04 17.07 -7.88
C GLU A 12 -2.53 16.90 -7.81
N LYS A 13 -1.96 17.08 -6.62
CA LYS A 13 -0.66 16.50 -6.32
C LYS A 13 -0.86 15.04 -6.67
N LEU A 14 -0.20 14.60 -7.73
CA LEU A 14 -0.02 13.21 -8.11
C LEU A 14 0.40 12.46 -6.85
N ALA A 15 -0.59 12.02 -6.08
CA ALA A 15 -0.40 11.04 -5.03
C ALA A 15 -0.18 9.78 -5.84
N THR A 16 1.09 9.44 -6.06
CA THR A 16 1.48 8.13 -6.60
C THR A 16 0.59 7.13 -5.88
N GLN A 17 -0.26 6.43 -6.63
CA GLN A 17 -1.38 5.68 -6.09
C GLN A 17 -0.82 4.51 -5.28
N THR A 18 -0.48 4.75 -4.00
CA THR A 18 0.12 3.75 -3.14
C THR A 18 -0.98 2.79 -2.72
N SER A 19 -0.90 1.58 -3.22
CA SER A 19 -1.85 0.52 -2.85
C SER A 19 -1.42 -0.08 -1.52
N ARG A 20 -2.39 -0.35 -0.65
CA ARG A 20 -2.13 -0.97 0.64
C ARG A 20 -2.51 -2.44 0.57
N LEU A 21 -1.54 -3.32 0.80
CA LEU A 21 -1.74 -4.75 0.91
C LEU A 21 -1.66 -5.16 2.37
N ILE A 22 -2.63 -5.95 2.84
CA ILE A 22 -2.57 -6.57 4.17
C ILE A 22 -2.24 -8.03 3.96
N VAL A 23 -1.06 -8.46 4.42
CA VAL A 23 -0.64 -9.86 4.32
C VAL A 23 -0.59 -10.50 5.70
N LYS A 24 -0.81 -11.81 5.74
CA LYS A 24 -0.61 -12.59 6.97
C LYS A 24 0.88 -12.76 7.26
N ALA A 25 1.21 -13.09 8.50
CA ALA A 25 2.60 -13.40 8.87
C ALA A 25 3.21 -14.56 8.07
N GLU A 26 2.38 -15.51 7.61
CA GLU A 26 2.81 -16.65 6.76
C GLU A 26 3.28 -16.19 5.37
N ASP A 27 2.65 -15.14 4.84
CA ASP A 27 2.94 -14.57 3.54
C ASP A 27 4.02 -13.48 3.60
N PHE A 28 4.33 -12.97 4.80
CA PHE A 28 5.38 -11.98 5.03
C PHE A 28 6.77 -12.62 4.98
N SER A 29 7.71 -11.91 4.39
CA SER A 29 9.13 -12.28 4.41
C SER A 29 9.97 -11.07 4.84
N PRO A 30 10.92 -11.24 5.78
CA PRO A 30 11.83 -10.18 6.18
C PRO A 30 12.86 -9.84 5.09
N ASP A 31 13.06 -10.74 4.12
CA ASP A 31 13.91 -10.48 2.97
C ASP A 31 13.17 -9.63 1.93
N ARG A 32 13.73 -8.46 1.60
CA ARG A 32 13.08 -7.48 0.72
C ARG A 32 12.85 -8.03 -0.69
N ALA A 33 13.81 -8.79 -1.23
CA ALA A 33 13.68 -9.35 -2.58
C ALA A 33 12.55 -10.38 -2.66
N THR A 34 12.46 -11.25 -1.65
CA THR A 34 11.37 -12.21 -1.52
C THR A 34 10.02 -11.52 -1.31
N LEU A 35 9.97 -10.48 -0.48
CA LEU A 35 8.77 -9.71 -0.22
C LEU A 35 8.25 -9.00 -1.48
N GLU A 36 9.13 -8.34 -2.24
CA GLU A 36 8.76 -7.66 -3.48
C GLU A 36 8.23 -8.65 -4.53
N ARG A 37 8.83 -9.84 -4.64
CA ARG A 37 8.31 -10.89 -5.52
C ARG A 37 6.90 -11.33 -5.12
N ARG A 38 6.68 -11.64 -3.84
CA ARG A 38 5.35 -12.02 -3.33
C ARG A 38 4.33 -10.91 -3.51
N VAL A 39 4.73 -9.66 -3.26
CA VAL A 39 3.87 -8.49 -3.46
C VAL A 39 3.45 -8.34 -4.92
N ARG A 40 4.35 -8.57 -5.89
CA ARG A 40 4.00 -8.55 -7.32
C ARG A 40 2.99 -9.65 -7.68
N GLU A 41 3.17 -10.84 -7.11
CA GLU A 41 2.24 -11.96 -7.28
C GLU A 41 0.86 -11.66 -6.65
N LEU A 42 0.82 -11.12 -5.42
CA LEU A 42 -0.42 -10.82 -4.70
C LEU A 42 -1.17 -9.59 -5.25
N SER A 43 -0.45 -8.57 -5.69
CA SER A 43 -1.04 -7.35 -6.25
C SER A 43 -1.40 -7.47 -7.74
N GLY A 44 -0.86 -8.48 -8.43
CA GLY A 44 -0.99 -8.61 -9.88
C GLY A 44 -0.21 -7.54 -10.67
N ASN A 45 0.56 -6.68 -10.00
CA ASN A 45 1.38 -5.65 -10.64
C ASN A 45 2.85 -6.10 -10.68
N PRO A 46 3.42 -6.42 -11.86
CA PRO A 46 4.80 -6.88 -11.99
C PRO A 46 5.83 -5.80 -11.65
N SER A 47 5.43 -4.53 -11.64
CA SER A 47 6.26 -3.37 -11.28
C SER A 47 6.06 -2.92 -9.84
N ALA A 48 5.28 -3.65 -9.03
CA ALA A 48 5.05 -3.29 -7.64
C ALA A 48 6.38 -3.22 -6.86
N VAL A 49 6.57 -2.11 -6.16
CA VAL A 49 7.72 -1.89 -5.27
C VAL A 49 7.22 -1.63 -3.86
N VAL A 50 7.82 -2.32 -2.89
CA VAL A 50 7.52 -2.11 -1.47
C VAL A 50 8.09 -0.76 -1.03
N VAL A 51 7.21 0.11 -0.56
CA VAL A 51 7.52 1.44 -0.04
C VAL A 51 7.69 1.40 1.47
N GLU A 52 6.74 0.79 2.18
CA GLU A 52 6.73 0.70 3.64
C GLU A 52 6.13 -0.63 4.09
N THR A 53 6.60 -1.16 5.22
CA THR A 53 6.00 -2.31 5.90
C THR A 53 5.71 -1.94 7.35
N ARG A 54 4.51 -2.28 7.83
CA ARG A 54 4.11 -2.10 9.23
C ARG A 54 3.56 -3.39 9.79
N GLU A 55 4.11 -3.82 10.90
CA GLU A 55 3.53 -4.91 11.67
C GLU A 55 2.33 -4.39 12.47
N LYS A 56 1.22 -5.13 12.43
CA LYS A 56 0.01 -4.81 13.17
C LYS A 56 -0.64 -6.08 13.69
N LYS A 57 -1.35 -5.98 14.81
CA LYS A 57 -2.23 -7.05 15.28
C LYS A 57 -3.66 -6.76 14.84
N ASN A 58 -4.31 -7.74 14.23
CA ASN A 58 -5.72 -7.61 13.88
C ASN A 58 -6.62 -7.80 15.12
N ALA A 59 -7.93 -7.63 14.95
CA ALA A 59 -8.90 -7.75 16.04
C ALA A 59 -8.99 -9.18 16.64
N ARG A 60 -8.43 -10.18 15.96
CA ARG A 60 -8.37 -11.59 16.41
C ARG A 60 -7.06 -11.89 17.16
N GLY A 61 -6.17 -10.91 17.31
CA GLY A 61 -4.85 -11.08 17.93
C GLY A 61 -3.79 -11.66 17.00
N GLU A 62 -4.09 -11.82 15.71
CA GLU A 62 -3.16 -12.35 14.70
C GLU A 62 -2.23 -11.24 14.21
N THR A 63 -0.95 -11.56 14.04
CA THR A 63 0.04 -10.65 13.44
C THR A 63 -0.19 -10.58 11.93
N VAL A 64 -0.45 -9.37 11.43
CA VAL A 64 -0.59 -9.03 10.02
C VAL A 64 0.42 -7.96 9.66
N TYR A 65 0.88 -7.95 8.42
CA TYR A 65 1.80 -6.95 7.91
C TYR A 65 1.08 -6.09 6.87
N GLU A 66 1.02 -4.79 7.12
CA GLU A 66 0.52 -3.80 6.18
C GLU A 66 1.69 -3.35 5.30
N ILE A 67 1.63 -3.69 4.02
CA ILE A 67 2.64 -3.37 3.01
C ILE A 67 2.08 -2.27 2.12
N GLU A 68 2.78 -1.14 2.04
CA GLU A 68 2.48 -0.10 1.07
C GLU A 68 3.31 -0.32 -0.19
N ILE A 69 2.65 -0.31 -1.34
CA ILE A 69 3.25 -0.60 -2.64
C ILE A 69 2.97 0.54 -3.60
N ARG A 70 3.93 0.83 -4.49
CA ARG A 70 3.77 1.77 -5.62
C ARG A 70 3.85 1.02 -6.95
#